data_AF-A0A3D0KND7-F1
#
_entry.id   AF-A0A3D0KND7-F1
#
_cell.length_a   1.000
_cell.length_b   1.000
_cell.length_c   1.000
_cell.angle_alpha   90.00
_cell.angle_beta   90.00
_cell.angle_gamma   90.00
#
_symmetry.space_group_name_H-M   'P 1'
#
loop_
_entity.id
_entity.type
_entity.pdbx_description
1 polymer ?
#
loop_
_entity_poly.entity_id
_entity_poly.type
_entity_poly.pdbx_seq_one_letter_code
_entity_poly.pdbx_strand_id
1 'polypeptide(L)'
;MKRRIGIPQLRIAGCNAAAAARQNTERVCALKNIRIWFKKDNECRYISHLDLNRTMLRALHKSRIPIWHTEGFNPHPFATFPLPLSLGFRGVNECMDVRLENENYSFKEIIEGLNACLPNGLRVFDVTEAKMKAGKIAYASFTMRISEPSISSSKICSDLNNLFARDKIEVEKKSKRGMKTVDIKPGINSFEIKEMLDCAVLEVTLSAGSADNVNPNLLLNALSAVTGYEYDADITRNDLYNSDMELFR
;
A
#
# COMPACT_ATOMS: atom_id res chain seq x y z
N MET A 1 -2.92 -81.40 -4.86
CA MET A 1 -1.81 -81.36 -3.88
C MET A 1 -0.84 -80.23 -4.27
N LYS A 2 -1.07 -78.98 -3.83
CA LYS A 2 -0.11 -77.87 -3.88
C LYS A 2 -0.37 -76.96 -2.68
N ARG A 3 0.62 -76.91 -1.77
CA ARG A 3 0.62 -76.18 -0.49
C ARG A 3 0.69 -74.67 -0.77
N ARG A 4 -0.19 -73.86 -0.17
CA ARG A 4 0.01 -72.40 -0.04
C ARG A 4 0.74 -72.15 1.29
N ILE A 5 1.93 -71.58 1.19
CA ILE A 5 2.79 -71.20 2.31
C ILE A 5 2.26 -69.87 2.85
N GLY A 6 1.82 -69.86 4.11
CA GLY A 6 1.40 -68.66 4.82
C GLY A 6 2.62 -67.86 5.27
N ILE A 7 2.64 -66.57 4.94
CA ILE A 7 3.66 -65.62 5.40
C ILE A 7 3.35 -65.25 6.86
N PRO A 8 4.30 -65.39 7.81
CA PRO A 8 4.07 -65.00 9.20
C PRO A 8 4.10 -63.47 9.35
N GLN A 9 3.08 -62.93 10.02
CA GLN A 9 3.02 -61.55 10.47
C GLN A 9 4.11 -61.30 11.53
N LEU A 10 5.17 -60.58 11.16
CA LEU A 10 6.19 -60.11 12.10
C LEU A 10 5.62 -58.95 12.94
N ARG A 11 5.40 -59.20 14.23
CA ARG A 11 5.27 -58.15 15.26
C ARG A 11 6.62 -57.45 15.39
N ILE A 12 6.70 -56.19 14.98
CA ILE A 12 7.86 -55.34 15.27
C ILE A 12 7.56 -54.56 16.55
N ALA A 13 8.41 -54.78 17.54
CA ALA A 13 8.42 -54.17 18.85
C ALA A 13 8.52 -52.63 18.75
N GLY A 14 7.77 -51.93 19.61
CA GLY A 14 7.87 -50.49 19.75
C GLY A 14 9.27 -50.08 20.20
N CYS A 15 9.98 -49.34 19.34
CA CYS A 15 11.24 -48.72 19.67
C CYS A 15 10.95 -47.25 19.98
N ASN A 16 11.03 -46.88 21.26
CA ASN A 16 11.04 -45.51 21.73
C ASN A 16 12.31 -44.81 21.23
N ALA A 17 12.22 -44.11 20.09
CA ALA A 17 13.23 -43.14 19.69
C ALA A 17 12.98 -41.84 20.45
N ALA A 18 13.94 -41.46 21.31
CA ALA A 18 13.91 -40.23 22.07
C ALA A 18 13.74 -39.01 21.14
N ALA A 19 12.73 -38.18 21.43
CA ALA A 19 12.55 -36.90 20.80
C ALA A 19 13.82 -36.06 21.01
N ALA A 20 14.48 -35.69 19.92
CA ALA A 20 15.56 -34.70 19.95
C ALA A 20 14.97 -33.38 20.47
N ALA A 21 15.20 -33.10 21.74
CA ALA A 21 14.87 -31.83 22.37
C ALA A 21 15.59 -30.72 21.59
N ARG A 22 14.84 -29.98 20.78
CA ARG A 22 15.28 -28.68 20.28
C ARG A 22 15.50 -27.83 21.53
N GLN A 23 16.76 -27.49 21.80
CA GLN A 23 17.11 -26.55 22.85
C GLN A 23 16.37 -25.25 22.54
N ASN A 24 15.34 -24.98 23.32
CA ASN A 24 14.59 -23.75 23.27
C ASN A 24 15.49 -22.70 23.95
N THR A 25 16.47 -22.19 23.21
CA THR A 25 17.16 -20.97 23.63
C THR A 25 16.10 -19.88 23.55
N GLU A 26 15.57 -19.48 24.70
CA GLU A 26 14.71 -18.30 24.84
C GLU A 26 15.52 -17.09 24.36
N ARG A 27 15.52 -16.86 23.05
CA ARG A 27 15.85 -15.56 22.50
C ARG A 27 14.72 -14.66 22.95
N VAL A 28 14.98 -13.85 23.96
CA VAL A 28 14.19 -12.65 24.22
C VAL A 28 14.38 -11.77 22.98
N CYS A 29 13.61 -12.03 21.93
CA CYS A 29 13.55 -11.17 20.75
C CYS A 29 12.81 -9.91 21.18
N ALA A 30 13.55 -8.82 21.40
CA ALA A 30 12.95 -7.50 21.51
C ALA A 30 12.35 -7.17 20.14
N LEU A 31 11.03 -7.36 20.01
CA LEU A 31 10.30 -7.07 18.77
C LEU A 31 10.04 -5.57 18.68
N LYS A 32 10.89 -4.87 17.92
CA LYS A 32 10.70 -3.45 17.63
C LYS A 32 9.86 -3.27 16.37
N ASN A 33 8.68 -2.65 16.52
CA ASN A 33 7.86 -2.25 15.37
C ASN A 33 8.44 -0.98 14.76
N ILE A 34 8.91 -1.08 13.52
CA ILE A 34 9.41 0.07 12.76
C ILE A 34 8.52 0.31 11.55
N ARG A 35 8.51 1.56 11.10
CA ARG A 35 7.89 2.02 9.87
C ARG A 35 8.98 2.44 8.90
N ILE A 36 8.97 1.84 7.72
CA ILE A 36 9.88 2.16 6.63
C ILE A 36 9.13 3.06 5.65
N TRP A 37 9.70 4.23 5.38
CA TRP A 37 9.15 5.23 4.48
C TRP A 37 9.83 5.18 3.12
N PHE A 38 9.03 5.16 2.07
CA PHE A 38 9.53 5.04 0.71
C PHE A 38 8.75 5.88 -0.30
N LYS A 39 9.42 6.17 -1.41
CA LYS A 39 8.83 6.75 -2.62
C LYS A 39 8.55 5.64 -3.63
N LYS A 40 7.41 5.72 -4.30
CA LYS A 40 7.03 4.87 -5.44
C LYS A 40 6.79 5.76 -6.64
N ASP A 41 7.66 5.66 -7.63
CA ASP A 41 7.62 6.53 -8.81
C ASP A 41 8.20 5.85 -10.06
N ASN A 42 8.30 6.57 -11.18
CA ASN A 42 8.85 6.12 -12.46
C ASN A 42 8.18 4.81 -12.93
N GLU A 43 8.93 3.82 -13.39
CA GLU A 43 8.39 2.56 -13.90
C GLU A 43 7.64 1.78 -12.80
N CYS A 44 8.05 1.94 -11.54
CA CYS A 44 7.39 1.31 -10.41
C CYS A 44 5.99 1.87 -10.14
N ARG A 45 5.55 2.96 -10.78
CA ARG A 45 4.13 3.38 -10.67
C ARG A 45 3.17 2.31 -11.22
N TYR A 46 3.63 1.49 -12.16
CA TYR A 46 2.83 0.49 -12.89
C TYR A 46 2.88 -0.93 -12.31
N ILE A 47 3.47 -1.15 -11.14
CA ILE A 47 3.37 -2.44 -10.46
C ILE A 47 2.17 -2.46 -9.52
N SER A 48 1.53 -3.63 -9.42
CA SER A 48 0.38 -3.84 -8.52
C SER A 48 0.82 -3.80 -7.05
N HIS A 49 -0.15 -3.69 -6.13
CA HIS A 49 0.14 -3.82 -4.70
C HIS A 49 0.80 -5.17 -4.35
N LEU A 50 0.37 -6.27 -4.99
CA LEU A 50 0.95 -7.59 -4.75
C LEU A 50 2.41 -7.65 -5.19
N ASP A 51 2.74 -7.03 -6.31
CA ASP A 51 4.11 -7.00 -6.83
C ASP A 51 5.01 -6.05 -6.03
N LEU A 52 4.45 -4.94 -5.53
CA LEU A 52 5.12 -4.09 -4.55
C LEU A 52 5.46 -4.88 -3.29
N ASN A 53 4.50 -5.62 -2.73
CA ASN A 53 4.74 -6.45 -1.54
C ASN A 53 5.85 -7.46 -1.78
N ARG A 54 5.80 -8.20 -2.90
CA ARG A 54 6.85 -9.17 -3.28
C ARG A 54 8.22 -8.50 -3.42
N THR A 55 8.26 -7.31 -4.03
CA THR A 55 9.50 -6.56 -4.26
C THR A 55 10.12 -6.11 -2.94
N MET A 56 9.33 -5.51 -2.05
CA MET A 56 9.79 -5.05 -0.73
C MET A 56 10.23 -6.23 0.14
N LEU A 57 9.48 -7.32 0.17
CA LEU A 57 9.84 -8.53 0.92
C LEU A 57 11.13 -9.17 0.38
N ARG A 58 11.33 -9.19 -0.94
CA ARG A 58 12.57 -9.67 -1.54
C ARG A 58 13.75 -8.75 -1.20
N ALA A 59 13.55 -7.43 -1.13
CA ALA A 59 14.57 -6.49 -0.71
C ALA A 59 14.95 -6.70 0.76
N LEU A 60 13.97 -6.87 1.66
CA LEU A 60 14.20 -7.21 3.07
C LEU A 60 14.98 -8.51 3.24
N HIS A 61 14.65 -9.54 2.46
CA HIS A 61 15.38 -10.81 2.50
C HIS A 61 16.83 -10.65 1.99
N LYS A 62 17.04 -9.90 0.89
CA LYS A 62 18.37 -9.68 0.32
C LYS A 62 19.27 -8.79 1.18
N SER A 63 18.70 -7.82 1.90
CA SER A 63 19.44 -6.92 2.78
C SER A 63 19.92 -7.57 4.07
N ARG A 64 19.45 -8.80 4.36
CA ARG A 64 19.77 -9.58 5.58
C ARG A 64 19.39 -8.87 6.89
N ILE A 65 18.45 -7.91 6.81
CA ILE A 65 17.88 -7.27 8.00
C ILE A 65 17.05 -8.32 8.75
N PRO A 66 17.25 -8.50 10.07
CA PRO A 66 16.58 -9.53 10.85
C PRO A 66 15.13 -9.13 11.11
N ILE A 67 14.25 -9.47 10.16
CA ILE A 67 12.80 -9.24 10.25
C ILE A 67 12.13 -10.46 10.85
N TRP A 68 11.18 -10.23 11.76
CA TRP A 68 10.36 -11.28 12.34
C TRP A 68 9.49 -11.96 11.29
N HIS A 69 9.42 -13.27 11.35
CA HIS A 69 8.63 -14.09 10.42
C HIS A 69 7.35 -14.58 11.09
N THR A 70 6.29 -14.74 10.31
CA THR A 70 5.04 -15.35 10.77
C THR A 70 5.25 -16.81 11.20
N GLU A 71 4.53 -17.24 12.23
CA GLU A 71 4.54 -18.63 12.68
C GLU A 71 3.68 -19.53 11.76
N GLY A 72 4.10 -20.79 11.57
CA GLY A 72 3.35 -21.79 10.81
C GLY A 72 4.19 -22.58 9.81
N PHE A 73 3.52 -23.35 8.95
CA PHE A 73 4.17 -24.25 7.99
C PHE A 73 4.91 -23.52 6.86
N ASN A 74 4.58 -22.25 6.59
CA ASN A 74 5.25 -21.39 5.60
C ASN A 74 5.58 -20.01 6.20
N PRO A 75 6.65 -19.90 7.02
CA PRO A 75 7.08 -18.62 7.59
C PRO A 75 7.44 -17.62 6.50
N HIS A 76 6.88 -16.42 6.57
CA HIS A 76 7.21 -15.31 5.69
C HIS A 76 7.47 -14.05 6.52
N PRO A 77 8.30 -13.10 6.02
CA PRO A 77 8.56 -11.88 6.75
C PRO A 77 7.26 -11.12 7.01
N PHE A 78 7.05 -10.68 8.25
CA PHE A 78 5.89 -9.90 8.60
C PHE A 78 6.05 -8.47 8.13
N ALA A 79 5.22 -8.08 7.17
CA ALA A 79 5.12 -6.71 6.68
C ALA A 79 3.65 -6.33 6.50
N THR A 80 3.29 -5.11 6.90
CA THR A 80 1.96 -4.54 6.71
C THR A 80 2.07 -3.23 5.94
N PHE A 81 1.25 -3.06 4.90
CA PHE A 81 1.13 -1.81 4.16
C PHE A 81 -0.13 -1.09 4.63
N PRO A 82 -0.02 0.03 5.36
CA PRO A 82 -1.18 0.65 6.01
C PRO A 82 -2.32 1.03 5.07
N LEU A 83 -1.99 1.58 3.90
CA LEU A 83 -2.97 1.93 2.88
C LEU A 83 -2.39 1.70 1.48
N PRO A 84 -2.78 0.63 0.77
CA PRO A 84 -2.30 0.36 -0.58
C PRO A 84 -2.57 1.53 -1.54
N LEU A 85 -1.60 1.79 -2.42
CA LEU A 85 -1.72 2.80 -3.47
C LEU A 85 -2.33 2.18 -4.73
N SER A 86 -3.18 2.93 -5.43
CA SER A 86 -3.74 2.52 -6.73
C SER A 86 -2.63 2.30 -7.78
N LEU A 87 -2.92 1.41 -8.74
CA LEU A 87 -2.06 1.20 -9.89
C LEU A 87 -1.92 2.50 -10.71
N GLY A 88 -0.72 2.78 -11.21
CA GLY A 88 -0.44 3.96 -12.01
C GLY A 88 -0.18 5.22 -11.19
N PHE A 89 -0.37 5.20 -9.86
CA PHE A 89 -0.14 6.38 -9.03
C PHE A 89 1.32 6.47 -8.56
N ARG A 90 1.78 7.70 -8.37
CA ARG A 90 3.02 8.04 -7.67
C ARG A 90 2.73 8.19 -6.17
N GLY A 91 3.68 7.81 -5.32
CA GLY A 91 3.57 7.93 -3.87
C GLY A 91 4.83 8.55 -3.28
N VAL A 92 4.67 9.63 -2.53
CA VAL A 92 5.79 10.40 -1.96
C VAL A 92 6.14 9.90 -0.56
N ASN A 93 5.16 9.82 0.33
CA ASN A 93 5.34 9.38 1.72
C ASN A 93 4.60 8.05 1.96
N GLU A 94 4.94 7.05 1.16
CA GLU A 94 4.41 5.69 1.33
C GLU A 94 5.13 4.98 2.48
N CYS A 95 4.47 4.02 3.12
CA CYS A 95 5.06 3.30 4.23
C CYS A 95 4.70 1.82 4.28
N MET A 96 5.58 1.06 4.93
CA MET A 96 5.33 -0.30 5.37
C MET A 96 5.81 -0.47 6.81
N ASP A 97 5.05 -1.22 7.60
CA ASP A 97 5.37 -1.56 8.97
C ASP A 97 5.97 -2.97 9.01
N VAL A 98 7.10 -3.12 9.69
CA VAL A 98 7.79 -4.41 9.89
C VAL A 98 8.20 -4.57 11.35
N ARG A 99 8.55 -5.79 11.74
CA ARG A 99 9.05 -6.13 13.07
C ARG A 99 10.50 -6.57 12.99
N LEU A 100 11.39 -5.92 13.73
CA LEU A 100 12.77 -6.35 13.88
C LEU A 100 12.88 -7.41 14.98
N GLU A 101 13.75 -8.41 14.78
CA GLU A 101 14.04 -9.44 15.80
C GLU A 101 15.06 -8.99 16.84
N ASN A 102 15.88 -7.97 16.51
CA ASN A 102 16.83 -7.35 17.43
C ASN A 102 17.09 -5.89 17.04
N GLU A 103 17.66 -5.13 17.98
CA GLU A 103 17.90 -3.68 17.86
C GLU A 103 19.29 -3.33 17.30
N ASN A 104 20.02 -4.30 16.76
CA ASN A 104 21.42 -4.12 16.36
C ASN A 104 21.60 -3.28 15.09
N TYR A 105 20.51 -2.94 14.41
CA TYR A 105 20.55 -2.16 13.16
C TYR A 105 20.09 -0.73 13.43
N SER A 106 20.97 0.21 13.12
CA SER A 106 20.58 1.61 13.03
C SER A 106 19.61 1.83 11.86
N PHE A 107 18.77 2.86 11.96
CA PHE A 107 17.87 3.24 10.88
C PHE A 107 18.60 3.56 9.58
N LYS A 108 19.81 4.11 9.67
CA LYS A 108 20.66 4.38 8.51
C LYS A 108 21.08 3.10 7.78
N GLU A 109 21.52 2.08 8.52
CA GLU A 109 21.89 0.77 7.94
C GLU A 109 20.70 0.09 7.26
N ILE A 110 19.50 0.22 7.84
CA ILE A 110 18.25 -0.28 7.23
C ILE A 110 17.98 0.42 5.89
N ILE A 111 18.07 1.75 5.86
CA ILE A 111 17.84 2.54 4.64
C ILE A 111 18.86 2.17 3.55
N GLU A 112 20.14 2.11 3.89
CA GLU A 112 21.21 1.79 2.94
C GLU A 112 21.09 0.34 2.42
N GLY A 113 20.88 -0.62 3.32
CA GLY A 113 20.72 -2.04 2.97
C GLY A 113 19.50 -2.30 2.08
N LEU A 114 18.38 -1.61 2.32
CA LEU A 114 17.19 -1.72 1.48
C LEU A 114 17.40 -1.08 0.11
N ASN A 115 17.92 0.15 0.06
CA ASN A 115 18.13 0.85 -1.22
C ASN A 115 19.15 0.14 -2.11
N ALA A 116 20.13 -0.58 -1.55
CA ALA A 116 21.05 -1.43 -2.33
C ALA A 116 20.36 -2.62 -3.02
N CYS A 117 19.16 -3.01 -2.56
CA CYS A 117 18.42 -4.18 -3.04
C CYS A 117 17.15 -3.83 -3.84
N LEU A 118 16.69 -2.58 -3.77
CA LEU A 118 15.46 -2.12 -4.42
C LEU A 118 15.71 -1.77 -5.90
N PRO A 119 14.69 -1.96 -6.77
CA PRO A 119 14.76 -1.51 -8.15
C PRO A 119 14.63 0.01 -8.26
N ASN A 120 15.03 0.55 -9.41
CA ASN A 120 14.74 1.94 -9.76
C ASN A 120 13.23 2.21 -9.69
N GLY A 121 12.86 3.38 -9.16
CA GLY A 121 11.46 3.76 -8.93
C GLY A 121 10.93 3.41 -7.53
N LEU A 122 11.67 2.63 -6.73
CA LEU A 122 11.41 2.47 -5.29
C LEU A 122 12.62 2.96 -4.50
N ARG A 123 12.38 3.88 -3.55
CA ARG A 123 13.46 4.42 -2.72
C ARG A 123 13.01 4.61 -1.29
N VAL A 124 13.69 3.94 -0.36
CA VAL A 124 13.53 4.19 1.06
C VAL A 124 14.26 5.48 1.42
N PHE A 125 13.62 6.36 2.19
CA PHE A 125 14.22 7.64 2.58
C PHE A 125 14.21 7.88 4.09
N ASP A 126 13.40 7.15 4.85
CA ASP A 126 13.35 7.29 6.30
C ASP A 126 12.88 6.00 6.98
N VAL A 127 13.22 5.84 8.25
CA VAL A 127 12.73 4.76 9.12
C VAL A 127 12.41 5.36 10.48
N THR A 128 11.19 5.12 10.97
CA THR A 128 10.72 5.62 12.26
C THR A 128 10.11 4.50 13.09
N GLU A 129 9.77 4.78 14.34
CA GLU A 129 8.92 3.88 15.12
C GLU A 129 7.47 3.96 14.63
N ALA A 130 6.78 2.82 14.57
CA ALA A 130 5.38 2.77 14.13
C ALA A 130 4.43 3.28 15.23
N LYS A 131 4.33 4.61 15.40
CA LYS A 131 3.51 5.26 16.43
C LYS A 131 2.01 5.07 16.21
N MET A 132 1.56 5.23 14.97
CA MET A 132 0.14 5.16 14.60
C MET A 132 -0.17 3.87 13.85
N LYS A 133 -1.23 3.17 14.24
CA LYS A 133 -1.70 1.97 13.54
C LYS A 133 -2.39 2.33 12.23
N ALA A 134 -2.34 1.45 11.23
CA ALA A 134 -2.97 1.65 9.92
C ALA A 134 -4.44 2.10 9.97
N GLY A 135 -5.23 1.59 10.91
CA GLY A 135 -6.65 1.96 11.08
C GLY A 135 -6.89 3.41 11.56
N LYS A 136 -5.84 4.19 11.82
CA LYS A 136 -5.94 5.62 12.14
C LYS A 136 -5.90 6.52 10.91
N ILE A 137 -5.56 6.00 9.73
CA ILE A 137 -5.59 6.78 8.49
C ILE A 137 -7.06 7.12 8.19
N ALA A 138 -7.34 8.41 8.01
CA ALA A 138 -8.66 8.94 7.69
C ALA A 138 -8.66 9.79 6.41
N TYR A 139 -7.53 10.41 6.06
CA TYR A 139 -7.41 11.24 4.86
C TYR A 139 -6.09 11.01 4.13
N ALA A 140 -6.08 11.34 2.84
CA ALA A 140 -4.89 11.38 2.01
C ALA A 140 -4.91 12.63 1.12
N SER A 141 -3.77 13.28 0.98
CA SER A 141 -3.59 14.41 0.06
C SER A 141 -3.03 13.92 -1.27
N PHE A 142 -3.57 14.50 -2.35
CA PHE A 142 -3.21 14.17 -3.71
C PHE A 142 -2.92 15.42 -4.52
N THR A 143 -1.97 15.32 -5.42
CA THR A 143 -1.78 16.26 -6.53
C THR A 143 -2.12 15.54 -7.82
N MET A 144 -3.08 16.09 -8.56
CA MET A 144 -3.54 15.56 -9.85
C MET A 144 -3.21 16.58 -10.93
N ARG A 145 -2.39 16.19 -11.91
CA ARG A 145 -2.16 16.98 -13.13
C ARG A 145 -3.10 16.44 -14.20
N ILE A 146 -4.11 17.22 -14.57
CA ILE A 146 -5.24 16.80 -15.41
C ILE A 146 -5.16 17.54 -16.74
N SER A 147 -5.22 16.79 -17.84
CA SER A 147 -5.14 17.32 -19.21
C SER A 147 -6.08 16.57 -20.15
N GLU A 148 -6.56 17.26 -21.17
CA GLU A 148 -7.27 16.69 -22.31
C GLU A 148 -6.79 17.46 -23.56
N PRO A 149 -6.22 16.79 -24.58
CA PRO A 149 -5.62 17.47 -25.74
C PRO A 149 -6.51 18.49 -26.46
N SER A 150 -7.83 18.30 -26.40
CA SER A 150 -8.80 19.15 -27.10
C SER A 150 -9.27 20.36 -26.28
N ILE A 151 -8.80 20.52 -25.03
CA ILE A 151 -9.35 21.49 -24.07
C ILE A 151 -8.22 22.30 -23.42
N SER A 152 -8.41 23.62 -23.29
CA SER A 152 -7.47 24.48 -22.58
C SER A 152 -7.46 24.20 -21.08
N SER A 153 -6.30 24.36 -20.43
CA SER A 153 -6.16 24.22 -18.97
C SER A 153 -7.14 25.11 -18.19
N SER A 154 -7.35 26.36 -18.62
CA SER A 154 -8.38 27.26 -18.07
C SER A 154 -9.80 26.67 -18.09
N LYS A 155 -10.18 25.98 -19.17
CA LYS A 155 -11.49 25.35 -19.29
C LYS A 155 -11.61 24.16 -18.33
N ILE A 156 -10.57 23.34 -18.22
CA ILE A 156 -10.51 22.24 -17.23
C ILE A 156 -10.64 22.80 -15.80
N CYS A 157 -9.93 23.88 -15.48
CA CYS A 157 -10.05 24.56 -14.18
C CYS A 157 -11.48 25.05 -13.93
N SER A 158 -12.13 25.65 -14.93
CA SER A 158 -13.53 26.07 -14.82
C SER A 158 -14.47 24.89 -14.59
N ASP A 159 -14.29 23.78 -15.30
CA ASP A 159 -15.12 22.59 -15.17
C ASP A 159 -14.95 21.90 -13.81
N LEU A 160 -13.72 21.85 -13.29
CA LEU A 160 -13.45 21.40 -11.92
C LEU A 160 -14.17 22.28 -10.91
N ASN A 161 -14.05 23.61 -11.01
CA ASN A 161 -14.76 24.53 -10.11
C ASN A 161 -16.28 24.33 -10.16
N ASN A 162 -16.85 24.17 -11.37
CA ASN A 162 -18.27 23.89 -11.54
C ASN A 162 -18.69 22.54 -10.94
N LEU A 163 -17.84 21.52 -11.06
CA LEU A 163 -18.08 20.20 -10.46
C LEU A 163 -18.07 20.29 -8.92
N PHE A 164 -17.07 20.97 -8.35
CA PHE A 164 -16.97 21.16 -6.90
C PHE A 164 -18.02 22.13 -6.35
N ALA A 165 -18.63 22.99 -7.15
CA ALA A 165 -19.73 23.86 -6.71
C ALA A 165 -21.07 23.12 -6.52
N ARG A 166 -21.19 21.88 -6.99
CA ARG A 166 -22.43 21.08 -6.85
C ARG A 166 -22.63 20.61 -5.41
N ASP A 167 -23.90 20.50 -5.03
CA ASP A 167 -24.32 19.93 -3.75
C ASP A 167 -23.95 18.45 -3.61
N LYS A 168 -23.93 17.72 -4.74
CA LYS A 168 -23.57 16.30 -4.82
C LYS A 168 -22.69 16.02 -6.02
N ILE A 169 -21.77 15.08 -5.86
CA ILE A 169 -20.91 14.56 -6.93
C ILE A 169 -21.15 13.05 -7.00
N GLU A 170 -22.12 12.65 -7.80
CA GLU A 170 -22.54 11.27 -7.92
C GLU A 170 -21.72 10.53 -8.99
N VAL A 171 -21.16 9.37 -8.61
CA VAL A 171 -20.37 8.52 -9.49
C VAL A 171 -20.85 7.08 -9.45
N GLU A 172 -20.81 6.41 -10.58
CA GLU A 172 -21.11 4.99 -10.67
C GLU A 172 -19.90 4.14 -10.25
N LYS A 173 -20.11 3.25 -9.29
CA LYS A 173 -19.11 2.30 -8.82
C LYS A 173 -19.57 0.88 -9.13
N LYS A 174 -18.73 0.11 -9.82
CA LYS A 174 -18.93 -1.33 -9.97
C LYS A 174 -18.77 -2.01 -8.61
N SER A 175 -19.82 -2.69 -8.17
CA SER A 175 -19.82 -3.53 -6.97
C SER A 175 -19.99 -5.00 -7.35
N LYS A 176 -19.74 -5.90 -6.39
CA LYS A 176 -20.01 -7.34 -6.58
C LYS A 176 -21.48 -7.65 -6.91
N ARG A 177 -22.41 -6.73 -6.66
CA ARG A 177 -23.85 -6.88 -6.86
C ARG A 177 -24.41 -6.00 -8.01
N GLY A 178 -23.55 -5.40 -8.83
CA GLY A 178 -23.95 -4.51 -9.93
C GLY A 178 -23.41 -3.08 -9.77
N MET A 179 -23.91 -2.16 -10.60
CA MET A 179 -23.54 -0.74 -10.52
C MET A 179 -24.26 -0.07 -9.34
N LYS A 180 -23.52 0.70 -8.56
CA LYS A 180 -24.06 1.48 -7.44
C LYS A 180 -23.60 2.94 -7.60
N THR A 181 -24.55 3.86 -7.59
CA THR A 181 -24.25 5.29 -7.52
C THR A 181 -23.85 5.66 -6.09
N VAL A 182 -22.76 6.40 -5.95
CA VAL A 182 -22.23 6.88 -4.68
C VAL A 182 -21.92 8.37 -4.82
N ASP A 183 -22.35 9.17 -3.85
CA ASP A 183 -21.94 10.56 -3.74
C ASP A 183 -20.57 10.64 -3.06
N ILE A 184 -19.59 11.22 -3.76
CA ILE A 184 -18.21 11.38 -3.25
C ILE A 184 -17.97 12.77 -2.64
N LYS A 185 -18.93 13.70 -2.75
CA LYS A 185 -18.80 15.06 -2.20
C LYS A 185 -18.46 15.08 -0.70
N PRO A 186 -19.07 14.24 0.17
CA PRO A 186 -18.73 14.22 1.59
C PRO A 186 -17.30 13.78 1.89
N GLY A 187 -16.67 13.03 0.98
CA GLY A 187 -15.30 12.55 1.14
C GLY A 187 -14.23 13.51 0.62
N ILE A 188 -14.60 14.73 0.23
CA ILE A 188 -13.66 15.79 -0.16
C ILE A 188 -13.49 16.74 1.03
N ASN A 189 -12.30 16.74 1.64
CA ASN A 189 -12.00 17.57 2.80
C ASN A 189 -11.59 19.00 2.39
N SER A 190 -10.72 19.13 1.41
CA SER A 190 -10.22 20.40 0.90
C SER A 190 -9.71 20.23 -0.53
N PHE A 191 -9.72 21.31 -1.31
CA PHE A 191 -9.14 21.32 -2.64
C PHE A 191 -8.66 22.71 -3.05
N GLU A 192 -7.68 22.75 -3.94
CA GLU A 192 -7.18 23.95 -4.62
C GLU A 192 -6.94 23.61 -6.09
N ILE A 193 -7.34 24.51 -6.99
CA ILE A 193 -7.18 24.34 -8.44
C ILE A 193 -6.25 25.43 -8.95
N LYS A 194 -5.18 25.03 -9.65
CA LYS A 194 -4.21 25.93 -10.27
C LYS A 194 -4.16 25.67 -11.76
N GLU A 195 -4.24 26.74 -12.54
CA GLU A 195 -4.00 26.67 -13.98
C GLU A 195 -2.49 26.61 -14.23
N MET A 196 -2.07 25.70 -15.10
CA MET A 196 -0.72 25.65 -15.68
C MET A 196 -0.86 25.71 -17.21
N LEU A 197 0.26 25.93 -17.92
CA LEU A 197 0.27 26.07 -19.38
C LEU A 197 -0.45 24.91 -20.10
N ASP A 198 -0.14 23.67 -19.74
CA ASP A 198 -0.60 22.49 -20.48
C ASP A 198 -1.58 21.59 -19.69
N CYS A 199 -1.91 21.95 -18.45
CA CYS A 199 -2.78 21.14 -17.60
C CYS A 199 -3.42 21.96 -16.48
N ALA A 200 -4.52 21.45 -15.93
CA ALA A 200 -5.00 21.88 -14.61
C ALA A 200 -4.30 21.07 -13.52
N VAL A 201 -3.89 21.72 -12.44
CA VAL A 201 -3.37 21.06 -11.24
C VAL A 201 -4.43 21.14 -10.15
N LEU A 202 -4.90 19.98 -9.71
CA LEU A 202 -5.81 19.84 -8.57
C LEU A 202 -5.04 19.29 -7.38
N GLU A 203 -4.89 20.11 -6.35
CA GLU A 203 -4.46 19.67 -5.02
C GLU A 203 -5.71 19.35 -4.22
N VAL A 204 -5.86 18.11 -3.74
CA VAL A 204 -7.10 17.67 -3.08
C VAL A 204 -6.80 16.73 -1.91
N THR A 205 -7.50 16.93 -0.81
CA THR A 205 -7.51 16.01 0.32
C THR A 205 -8.81 15.22 0.32
N LEU A 206 -8.69 13.90 0.28
CA LEU A 206 -9.82 12.97 0.21
C LEU A 206 -9.85 12.05 1.43
N SER A 207 -11.05 11.62 1.81
CA SER A 207 -11.23 10.50 2.75
C SER A 207 -10.45 9.29 2.26
N ALA A 208 -9.64 8.71 3.16
CA ALA A 208 -8.81 7.56 2.87
C ALA A 208 -8.68 6.70 4.13
N GLY A 209 -9.07 5.43 4.04
CA GLY A 209 -9.09 4.54 5.19
C GLY A 209 -9.90 3.28 4.94
N SER A 210 -10.00 2.41 5.95
CA SER A 210 -10.77 1.17 5.83
C SER A 210 -12.28 1.37 5.90
N ALA A 211 -12.73 2.44 6.59
CA ALA A 211 -14.15 2.74 6.77
C ALA A 211 -14.72 3.57 5.61
N ASP A 212 -13.99 4.61 5.20
CA ASP A 212 -14.34 5.48 4.07
C ASP A 212 -13.08 5.73 3.22
N ASN A 213 -13.25 5.72 1.90
CA ASN A 213 -12.15 5.89 0.96
C ASN A 213 -12.66 6.34 -0.42
N VAL A 214 -12.30 7.57 -0.79
CA VAL A 214 -12.55 8.13 -2.13
C VAL A 214 -11.29 7.98 -2.97
N ASN A 215 -11.37 7.18 -4.03
CA ASN A 215 -10.28 7.05 -4.99
C ASN A 215 -10.27 8.30 -5.90
N PRO A 216 -9.12 8.99 -6.09
CA PRO A 216 -9.00 10.14 -7.00
C PRO A 216 -9.54 9.91 -8.43
N ASN A 217 -9.48 8.69 -8.96
CA ASN A 217 -10.05 8.36 -10.28
C ASN A 217 -11.57 8.58 -10.33
N LEU A 218 -12.26 8.55 -9.19
CA LEU A 218 -13.70 8.85 -9.14
C LEU A 218 -13.98 10.32 -9.47
N LEU A 219 -13.07 11.24 -9.10
CA LEU A 219 -13.20 12.65 -9.50
C LEU A 219 -13.05 12.81 -11.02
N LEU A 220 -12.12 12.08 -11.64
CA LEU A 220 -11.96 12.08 -13.09
C LEU A 220 -13.20 11.52 -13.79
N ASN A 221 -13.76 10.42 -13.26
CA ASN A 221 -15.00 9.85 -13.79
C ASN A 221 -16.16 10.84 -13.69
N ALA A 222 -16.28 11.56 -12.55
CA ALA A 222 -17.30 12.58 -12.35
C ALA A 222 -17.14 13.74 -13.35
N LEU A 223 -15.91 14.24 -13.52
CA LEU A 223 -15.60 15.31 -14.47
C LEU A 223 -15.91 14.88 -15.91
N SER A 224 -15.56 13.64 -16.26
CA SER A 224 -15.82 13.06 -17.59
C SER A 224 -17.32 12.94 -17.85
N ALA A 225 -18.09 12.45 -16.87
CA ALA A 225 -19.54 12.32 -16.99
C ALA A 225 -20.26 13.67 -17.18
N VAL A 226 -19.72 14.74 -16.60
CA VAL A 226 -20.32 16.09 -16.69
C VAL A 226 -19.96 16.80 -17.99
N THR A 227 -18.72 16.64 -18.44
CA THR A 227 -18.19 17.41 -19.57
C THR A 227 -18.27 16.67 -20.91
N GLY A 228 -18.38 15.34 -20.87
CA GLY A 228 -18.39 14.48 -22.06
C GLY A 228 -17.01 14.16 -22.63
N TYR A 229 -15.94 14.59 -21.96
CA TYR A 229 -14.55 14.32 -22.37
C TYR A 229 -13.92 13.26 -21.47
N GLU A 230 -12.93 12.54 -22.00
CA GLU A 230 -12.04 11.70 -21.19
C GLU A 230 -10.82 12.53 -20.80
N TYR A 231 -10.29 12.36 -19.59
CA TYR A 231 -9.14 13.14 -19.13
C TYR A 231 -7.99 12.21 -18.76
N ASP A 232 -6.79 12.61 -19.19
CA ASP A 232 -5.56 12.03 -18.69
C ASP A 232 -5.17 12.70 -17.37
N ALA A 233 -4.68 11.89 -16.42
CA ALA A 233 -4.24 12.40 -15.13
C ALA A 233 -2.96 11.73 -14.63
N ASP A 234 -1.96 12.56 -14.28
CA ASP A 234 -0.84 12.11 -13.45
C ASP A 234 -1.15 12.38 -11.98
N ILE A 235 -1.36 11.30 -11.21
CA ILE A 235 -1.82 11.36 -9.83
C ILE A 235 -0.69 10.97 -8.88
N THR A 236 -0.41 11.86 -7.94
CA THR A 236 0.57 11.67 -6.87
C THR A 236 -0.13 11.73 -5.53
N ARG A 237 0.04 10.70 -4.69
CA ARG A 237 -0.30 10.77 -3.26
C ARG A 237 0.87 11.37 -2.50
N ASN A 238 0.63 12.49 -1.83
CA ASN A 238 1.68 13.22 -1.11
C ASN A 238 1.78 12.68 0.32
N ASP A 239 0.69 12.76 1.08
CA ASP A 239 0.67 12.45 2.51
C ASP A 239 -0.59 11.70 2.95
N LEU A 240 -0.51 11.12 4.14
CA LEU A 240 -1.59 10.46 4.85
C LEU A 240 -1.81 11.15 6.20
N TYR A 241 -3.07 11.26 6.61
CA TYR A 241 -3.45 11.96 7.84
C TYR A 241 -4.44 11.13 8.66
N ASN A 242 -4.47 11.39 9.97
CA ASN A 242 -5.53 10.89 10.86
C ASN A 242 -6.81 11.74 10.79
N SER A 243 -7.80 11.42 11.62
CA SER A 243 -9.07 12.15 11.71
C SER A 243 -8.92 13.61 12.14
N ASP A 244 -7.84 13.93 12.84
CA ASP A 244 -7.53 15.25 13.38
C ASP A 244 -6.62 16.08 12.43
N MET A 245 -6.42 15.60 11.20
CA MET A 245 -5.54 16.21 10.18
C MET A 245 -4.05 16.27 10.58
N GLU A 246 -3.62 15.43 11.51
CA GLU A 246 -2.21 15.23 11.84
C GLU A 246 -1.57 14.24 10.86
N LEU A 247 -0.32 14.51 10.47
CA LEU A 247 0.44 13.62 9.59
C LEU A 247 0.57 12.23 10.22
N PHE A 248 0.38 11.19 9.41
CA PHE A 248 0.48 9.79 9.82
C PHE A 248 1.93 9.32 10.05
N ARG A 249 2.74 10.03 10.84
CA ARG A 249 4.19 9.81 10.97
C ARG A 249 4.67 9.43 12.37
#